data_AF-A0A4R8DQ70-F1
#
_entry.id   AF-A0A4R8DQ70-F1
#
_cell.length_a   1.000
_cell.length_b   1.000
_cell.length_c   1.000
_cell.angle_alpha   90.00
_cell.angle_beta   90.00
_cell.angle_gamma   90.00
#
_symmetry.space_group_name_H-M   'P 1'
#
loop_
_entity.id
_entity.type
_entity.pdbx_description
1 polymer ?
#
loop_
_entity_poly.entity_id
_entity_poly.type
_entity_poly.pdbx_seq_one_letter_code
_entity_poly.pdbx_strand_id
1 'polypeptide(L)'
;MQRSARFCHHSGMKPLHYACLLLLLASCRKHSHTPTNTINPGNLPVIYVTGSNGTNPVLWKDDSAEVLSTSAGYGEQVLVAGTDVYVAGVCNVSSESTPAGPFGQYLYWKNGTPHNFDGSMELLYASSIAVNGNGVYFASHALWENGNVLSLPGWGTASRIRAMQAVGGDLYVAGSDSVGDAVYWLDGVLHVVSQGYYPRFSSGGDPEVGAFYVSGSDVYMTGFDMNRVPVYWKNGIPDTLKTAEEYITQLNSIFVSGSDVYVAGSVLGSKGWNLPVYWKNGVETVLPFQGTMYGGSANAIVYYSGNGGTHLFVAGDDGNGAALWEDGIETMLSAKGVANGIYVAAN
;
A
#
# COMPACT_ATOMS: atom_id res chain seq x y z
N MET A 1 -88.08 -0.84 36.98
CA MET A 1 -88.75 -0.16 38.11
C MET A 1 -87.75 0.75 38.81
N GLN A 2 -88.12 2.02 38.91
CA GLN A 2 -87.73 3.09 39.83
C GLN A 2 -86.48 2.98 40.76
N ARG A 3 -85.68 4.08 40.67
CA ARG A 3 -85.18 4.98 41.75
C ARG A 3 -84.22 4.40 42.81
N SER A 4 -83.15 5.09 43.23
CA SER A 4 -83.21 6.29 44.08
C SER A 4 -81.81 6.80 44.49
N ALA A 5 -81.69 8.14 44.63
CA ALA A 5 -80.89 8.98 45.55
C ALA A 5 -79.38 8.67 45.82
N ARG A 6 -78.42 9.56 45.53
CA ARG A 6 -78.03 10.89 46.08
C ARG A 6 -76.99 10.85 47.25
N PHE A 7 -75.85 11.51 46.96
CA PHE A 7 -75.00 12.41 47.76
C PHE A 7 -73.71 11.97 48.51
N CYS A 8 -72.62 12.68 48.11
CA CYS A 8 -71.41 13.19 48.81
C CYS A 8 -70.33 12.21 49.34
N HIS A 9 -69.00 12.50 49.35
CA HIS A 9 -68.26 13.78 49.33
C HIS A 9 -66.74 13.58 49.03
N HIS A 10 -66.09 14.67 48.56
CA HIS A 10 -64.66 15.07 48.72
C HIS A 10 -63.57 14.26 47.96
N SER A 11 -62.49 14.83 47.41
CA SER A 11 -61.88 16.17 47.45
C SER A 11 -60.68 16.23 46.49
N GLY A 12 -60.34 17.42 45.98
CA GLY A 12 -58.93 17.80 45.71
C GLY A 12 -58.48 17.95 44.26
N MET A 13 -58.66 19.14 43.68
CA MET A 13 -57.84 19.67 42.58
C MET A 13 -56.49 20.16 43.12
N LYS A 14 -55.38 19.90 42.40
CA LYS A 14 -54.12 20.67 42.51
C LYS A 14 -53.38 20.77 41.16
N PRO A 15 -52.57 21.82 40.94
CA PRO A 15 -52.24 22.36 39.62
C PRO A 15 -50.90 21.89 39.05
N LEU A 16 -50.75 22.13 37.74
CA LEU A 16 -49.55 21.99 36.91
C LEU A 16 -48.40 22.89 37.43
N HIS A 17 -47.20 22.35 37.59
CA HIS A 17 -45.93 23.10 37.68
C HIS A 17 -44.83 22.33 36.94
N TYR A 18 -44.18 22.99 35.99
CA TYR A 18 -42.99 22.51 35.28
C TYR A 18 -41.81 22.44 36.25
N ALA A 19 -41.15 21.28 36.35
CA ALA A 19 -39.92 21.10 37.09
C ALA A 19 -38.75 20.89 36.11
N CYS A 20 -37.80 21.82 36.13
CA CYS A 20 -36.49 21.67 35.51
C CYS A 20 -35.76 20.47 36.12
N LEU A 21 -35.37 19.50 35.31
CA LEU A 21 -34.55 18.37 35.72
C LEU A 21 -33.06 18.77 35.64
N LEU A 22 -32.45 19.05 36.79
CA LEU A 22 -30.99 19.16 36.96
C LEU A 22 -30.38 17.74 36.96
N LEU A 23 -29.60 17.41 35.93
CA LEU A 23 -28.80 16.18 35.87
C LEU A 23 -27.49 16.37 36.65
N LEU A 24 -27.37 15.70 37.79
CA LEU A 24 -26.13 15.55 38.56
C LEU A 24 -25.21 14.55 37.86
N LEU A 25 -24.03 14.99 37.41
CA LEU A 25 -22.97 14.12 36.93
C LEU A 25 -22.25 13.47 38.13
N ALA A 26 -22.45 12.17 38.31
CA ALA A 26 -21.60 11.36 39.18
C ALA A 26 -20.27 11.05 38.47
N SER A 27 -19.17 11.57 38.99
CA SER A 27 -17.82 11.28 38.53
C SER A 27 -17.41 9.87 39.00
N CYS A 28 -17.42 8.90 38.10
CA CYS A 28 -16.77 7.61 38.33
C CYS A 28 -15.26 7.76 38.08
N ARG A 29 -14.43 7.73 39.13
CA ARG A 29 -12.98 7.55 38.98
C ARG A 29 -12.71 6.12 38.50
N LYS A 30 -12.22 5.98 37.28
CA LYS A 30 -11.67 4.73 36.76
C LYS A 30 -10.30 4.51 37.42
N HIS A 31 -10.19 3.57 38.35
CA HIS A 31 -8.88 3.07 38.78
C HIS A 31 -8.27 2.29 37.60
N SER A 32 -7.38 2.94 36.86
CA SER A 32 -6.55 2.29 35.85
C SER A 32 -5.35 1.63 36.55
N HIS A 33 -5.42 0.32 36.75
CA HIS A 33 -4.20 -0.49 36.77
C HIS A 33 -3.76 -0.70 35.32
N THR A 34 -3.13 0.33 34.75
CA THR A 34 -2.35 0.18 33.52
C THR A 34 -0.97 -0.34 33.95
N PRO A 35 -0.48 -1.48 33.43
CA PRO A 35 0.94 -1.76 33.52
C PRO A 35 1.63 -0.64 32.75
N THR A 36 2.40 0.19 33.45
CA THR A 36 3.24 1.22 32.83
C THR A 36 4.43 0.53 32.17
N ASN A 37 4.20 -0.12 31.02
CA ASN A 37 5.27 -0.25 30.04
C ASN A 37 5.41 1.12 29.40
N THR A 38 6.21 1.97 30.03
CA THR A 38 6.73 3.20 29.42
C THR A 38 7.63 2.77 28.26
N ILE A 39 7.05 2.53 27.09
CA ILE A 39 7.81 2.41 25.86
C ILE A 39 8.44 3.79 25.65
N ASN A 40 9.77 3.85 25.65
CA ASN A 40 10.47 5.06 25.28
C ASN A 40 10.05 5.41 23.85
N PRO A 41 9.53 6.62 23.55
CA PRO A 41 9.11 6.99 22.20
C PRO A 41 10.19 6.74 21.15
N GLY A 42 11.48 6.83 21.54
CA GLY A 42 12.62 6.50 20.69
C GLY A 42 12.79 5.01 20.34
N ASN A 43 11.90 4.12 20.77
CA ASN A 43 11.90 2.69 20.43
C ASN A 43 10.68 2.29 19.57
N LEU A 44 9.76 3.19 19.24
CA LEU A 44 8.66 2.89 18.32
C LEU A 44 9.19 2.78 16.89
N PRO A 45 8.55 2.02 15.98
CA PRO A 45 8.97 2.02 14.59
C PRO A 45 8.83 3.41 13.99
N VAL A 46 9.69 3.72 13.01
CA VAL A 46 9.54 4.92 12.17
C VAL A 46 8.84 4.51 10.89
N ILE A 47 7.75 5.21 10.56
CA ILE A 47 6.93 4.91 9.39
C ILE A 47 7.29 5.87 8.27
N TYR A 48 7.68 5.30 7.14
CA TYR A 48 7.94 6.04 5.91
C TYR A 48 6.87 5.70 4.88
N VAL A 49 6.22 6.72 4.33
CA VAL A 49 5.25 6.56 3.24
C VAL A 49 5.66 7.47 2.09
N THR A 50 5.54 7.03 0.85
CA THR A 50 5.80 7.89 -0.31
C THR A 50 4.63 7.84 -1.29
N GLY A 51 4.53 8.87 -2.13
CA GLY A 51 3.44 9.03 -3.06
C GLY A 51 3.42 10.41 -3.68
N SER A 52 2.22 10.96 -3.84
CA SER A 52 1.98 12.32 -4.31
C SER A 52 1.17 13.13 -3.30
N ASN A 53 1.52 14.40 -3.14
CA ASN A 53 0.69 15.40 -2.50
C ASN A 53 0.19 16.38 -3.57
N GLY A 54 -1.05 16.21 -4.01
CA GLY A 54 -1.53 16.85 -5.24
C GLY A 54 -0.76 16.30 -6.45
N THR A 55 0.12 17.11 -7.02
CA THR A 55 1.00 16.69 -8.13
C THR A 55 2.44 16.51 -7.71
N ASN A 56 2.83 16.72 -6.46
CA ASN A 56 4.23 16.74 -6.06
C ASN A 56 4.66 15.41 -5.44
N PRO A 57 5.84 14.85 -5.80
CA PRO A 57 6.39 13.69 -5.10
C PRO A 57 6.74 14.07 -3.67
N VAL A 58 6.42 13.18 -2.73
CA VAL A 58 6.50 13.45 -1.30
C VAL A 58 6.92 12.19 -0.54
N LEU A 59 7.64 12.41 0.56
CA LEU A 59 7.95 11.42 1.58
C LEU A 59 7.30 11.88 2.88
N TRP A 60 6.38 11.09 3.44
CA TRP A 60 5.91 11.28 4.81
C TRP A 60 6.76 10.43 5.76
N LYS A 61 7.19 11.04 6.86
CA LYS A 61 7.84 10.37 7.98
C LYS A 61 7.07 10.68 9.26
N ASP A 62 6.43 9.68 9.86
CA ASP A 62 5.56 9.84 11.04
C ASP A 62 4.61 11.06 10.90
N ASP A 63 3.85 11.08 9.80
CA ASP A 63 2.93 12.16 9.37
C ASP A 63 3.57 13.48 8.89
N SER A 64 4.87 13.67 9.07
CA SER A 64 5.57 14.85 8.58
C SER A 64 5.91 14.73 7.09
N ALA A 65 5.35 15.60 6.25
CA ALA A 65 5.57 15.59 4.81
C ALA A 65 6.83 16.37 4.40
N GLU A 66 7.73 15.71 3.68
CA GLU A 66 8.83 16.30 2.93
C GLU A 66 8.51 16.27 1.43
N VAL A 67 8.36 17.45 0.81
CA VAL A 67 8.17 17.56 -0.64
C VAL A 67 9.50 17.34 -1.34
N LEU A 68 9.61 16.24 -2.09
CA LEU A 68 10.84 15.81 -2.76
C LEU A 68 11.11 16.59 -4.04
N SER A 69 10.07 17.19 -4.64
CA SER A 69 10.19 18.09 -5.78
C SER A 69 8.95 18.97 -5.94
N THR A 70 9.15 20.21 -6.38
CA THR A 70 8.06 21.13 -6.75
C THR A 70 7.54 20.89 -8.17
N SER A 71 8.24 20.11 -8.98
CA SER A 71 7.75 19.63 -10.28
C SER A 71 6.72 18.51 -10.09
N ALA A 72 5.84 18.36 -11.08
CA ALA A 72 4.83 17.32 -11.08
C ALA A 72 5.47 15.91 -11.09
N GLY A 73 4.96 14.97 -10.30
CA GLY A 73 5.55 13.65 -10.08
C GLY A 73 4.94 12.91 -8.89
N TYR A 74 5.49 11.74 -8.59
CA TYR A 74 5.09 10.91 -7.46
C TYR A 74 6.25 10.00 -7.05
N GLY A 75 6.32 9.66 -5.76
CA GLY A 75 7.11 8.52 -5.28
C GLY A 75 6.31 7.22 -5.44
N GLU A 76 7.00 6.14 -5.73
CA GLU A 76 6.43 4.81 -6.00
C GLU A 76 6.78 3.84 -4.87
N GLN A 77 8.07 3.76 -4.53
CA GLN A 77 8.58 2.87 -3.50
C GLN A 77 9.50 3.65 -2.57
N VAL A 78 9.41 3.38 -1.27
CA VAL A 78 10.36 3.85 -0.27
C VAL A 78 11.06 2.64 0.37
N LEU A 79 12.35 2.78 0.65
CA LEU A 79 13.11 1.85 1.48
C LEU A 79 14.12 2.59 2.34
N VAL A 80 14.53 1.97 3.44
CA VAL A 80 15.62 2.46 4.30
C VAL A 80 16.74 1.43 4.29
N ALA A 81 17.94 1.87 3.95
CA ALA A 81 19.15 1.04 3.98
C ALA A 81 20.22 1.71 4.83
N GLY A 82 20.49 1.13 6.01
CA GLY A 82 21.36 1.77 7.00
C GLY A 82 20.77 3.10 7.46
N THR A 83 21.54 4.18 7.29
CA THR A 83 21.09 5.55 7.63
C THR A 83 20.41 6.28 6.47
N ASP A 84 20.39 5.68 5.29
CA ASP A 84 19.94 6.32 4.06
C ASP A 84 18.50 5.91 3.74
N VAL A 85 17.67 6.92 3.43
CA VAL A 85 16.30 6.74 2.94
C VAL A 85 16.32 6.93 1.43
N TYR A 86 15.76 5.94 0.74
CA TYR A 86 15.64 5.94 -0.71
C TYR A 86 14.18 5.97 -1.11
N VAL A 87 13.83 6.85 -2.04
CA VAL A 87 12.50 6.90 -2.67
C VAL A 87 12.69 6.77 -4.16
N ALA A 88 12.10 5.77 -4.81
CA ALA A 88 12.03 5.69 -6.27
C ALA A 88 10.73 6.34 -6.76
N GLY A 89 10.74 6.99 -7.92
CA GLY A 89 9.53 7.54 -8.52
C GLY A 89 9.78 8.38 -9.77
N VAL A 90 8.79 9.18 -10.15
CA VAL A 90 8.79 10.01 -11.37
C VAL A 90 8.73 11.48 -11.02
N CYS A 91 9.44 12.32 -11.77
CA CYS A 91 9.31 13.77 -11.68
C CYS A 91 9.56 14.50 -13.01
N ASN A 92 8.72 15.49 -13.32
CA ASN A 92 8.79 16.37 -14.48
C ASN A 92 9.81 17.50 -14.27
N VAL A 93 11.05 17.16 -13.90
CA VAL A 93 12.16 18.12 -13.91
C VAL A 93 12.79 18.07 -15.29
N SER A 94 12.97 19.21 -15.96
CA SER A 94 13.83 19.31 -17.13
C SER A 94 14.93 20.34 -16.88
N SER A 95 16.19 19.92 -16.93
CA SER A 95 17.35 20.79 -16.89
C SER A 95 18.48 20.23 -17.77
N GLU A 96 19.51 21.04 -18.04
CA GLU A 96 20.68 20.58 -18.81
C GLU A 96 21.42 19.40 -18.14
N SER A 97 21.33 19.26 -16.81
CA SER A 97 21.93 18.16 -16.04
C SER A 97 20.95 17.02 -15.72
N THR A 98 19.67 17.19 -16.02
CA THR A 98 18.60 16.20 -15.83
C THR A 98 17.56 16.37 -16.95
N PRO A 99 17.75 15.75 -18.13
CA PRO A 99 16.80 15.85 -19.24
C PRO A 99 15.55 15.00 -18.99
N ALA A 100 14.34 15.57 -19.09
CA ALA A 100 13.09 14.79 -19.06
C ALA A 100 12.41 14.67 -20.42
N GLY A 101 11.82 13.50 -20.66
CA GLY A 101 10.87 13.29 -21.74
C GLY A 101 9.50 13.93 -21.45
N PRO A 102 8.53 13.82 -22.38
CA PRO A 102 7.19 14.45 -22.27
C PRO A 102 6.36 14.02 -21.06
N PHE A 103 6.79 12.98 -20.33
CA PHE A 103 6.11 12.42 -19.16
C PHE A 103 6.98 12.38 -17.89
N GLY A 104 8.16 13.03 -17.89
CA GLY A 104 9.05 13.15 -16.72
C GLY A 104 10.32 12.29 -16.78
N GLN A 105 11.19 12.46 -15.77
CA GLN A 105 12.34 11.59 -15.48
C GLN A 105 11.96 10.63 -14.36
N TYR A 106 12.35 9.37 -14.49
CA TYR A 106 12.37 8.50 -13.33
C TYR A 106 13.66 8.72 -12.58
N LEU A 107 13.50 8.87 -11.27
CA LEU A 107 14.56 9.23 -10.36
C LEU A 107 14.48 8.31 -9.15
N TYR A 108 15.53 8.35 -8.37
CA TYR A 108 15.36 8.11 -6.96
C TYR A 108 15.89 9.29 -6.16
N TRP A 109 15.30 9.53 -5.01
CA TRP A 109 15.79 10.47 -4.02
C TRP A 109 16.54 9.69 -2.96
N LYS A 110 17.77 10.09 -2.66
CA LYS A 110 18.54 9.63 -1.51
C LYS A 110 18.57 10.75 -0.49
N ASN A 111 17.95 10.56 0.67
CA ASN A 111 17.83 11.58 1.72
C ASN A 111 17.37 12.94 1.15
N GLY A 112 16.30 12.94 0.35
CA GLY A 112 15.74 14.13 -0.29
C GLY A 112 16.52 14.65 -1.52
N THR A 113 17.72 14.13 -1.80
CA THR A 113 18.52 14.55 -2.95
C THR A 113 18.19 13.69 -4.18
N PRO A 114 17.75 14.27 -5.32
CA PRO A 114 17.41 13.50 -6.51
C PRO A 114 18.65 12.99 -7.25
N HIS A 115 18.55 11.78 -7.76
CA HIS A 115 19.55 11.10 -8.57
C HIS A 115 18.87 10.49 -9.80
N ASN A 116 19.49 10.64 -10.97
CA ASN A 116 19.08 10.00 -12.22
C ASN A 116 20.12 8.95 -12.64
N PHE A 117 19.65 7.79 -13.10
CA PHE A 117 20.48 6.71 -13.63
C PHE A 117 20.50 6.65 -15.16
N ASP A 118 19.48 7.21 -15.80
CA ASP A 118 19.31 7.13 -17.24
C ASP A 118 19.13 8.53 -17.82
N GLY A 119 20.15 9.00 -18.53
CA GLY A 119 20.07 10.24 -19.31
C GLY A 119 19.17 10.10 -20.54
N SER A 120 18.57 8.92 -20.79
CA SER A 120 17.64 8.72 -21.88
C SER A 120 16.33 9.48 -21.67
N MET A 121 15.70 9.81 -22.80
CA MET A 121 14.38 10.43 -22.84
C MET A 121 13.27 9.38 -23.04
N GLU A 122 13.57 8.10 -22.85
CA GLU A 122 12.63 7.01 -23.15
C GLU A 122 11.58 6.82 -22.05
N LEU A 123 10.43 6.28 -22.47
CA LEU A 123 9.33 5.95 -21.59
C LEU A 123 9.77 4.86 -20.62
N LEU A 124 9.89 5.19 -19.34
CA LEU A 124 10.10 4.19 -18.32
C LEU A 124 8.71 3.82 -17.79
N TYR A 125 8.44 2.52 -17.64
CA TYR A 125 7.22 2.01 -17.06
C TYR A 125 7.67 0.98 -16.02
N ALA A 126 7.31 1.24 -14.76
CA ALA A 126 7.75 0.57 -13.52
C ALA A 126 9.04 1.15 -12.91
N SER A 127 9.00 1.43 -11.61
CA SER A 127 10.21 1.70 -10.82
C SER A 127 10.13 1.07 -9.45
N SER A 128 10.80 -0.08 -9.34
CA SER A 128 11.19 -0.65 -8.06
C SER A 128 12.65 -0.31 -7.79
N ILE A 129 13.02 -0.21 -6.52
CA ILE A 129 14.37 0.02 -6.04
C ILE A 129 14.71 -1.02 -4.98
N ALA A 130 15.95 -1.50 -5.01
CA ALA A 130 16.49 -2.37 -3.98
C ALA A 130 17.92 -1.92 -3.65
N VAL A 131 18.33 -2.10 -2.41
CA VAL A 131 19.73 -1.87 -1.98
C VAL A 131 20.28 -3.18 -1.46
N ASN A 132 21.36 -3.65 -2.08
CA ASN A 132 22.05 -4.87 -1.68
C ASN A 132 23.55 -4.57 -1.52
N GLY A 133 24.06 -4.62 -0.29
CA GLY A 133 25.41 -4.16 0.03
C GLY A 133 25.63 -2.70 -0.37
N ASN A 134 26.58 -2.47 -1.28
CA ASN A 134 26.86 -1.14 -1.84
C ASN A 134 26.13 -0.88 -3.19
N GLY A 135 25.38 -1.86 -3.69
CA GLY A 135 24.63 -1.75 -4.93
C GLY A 135 23.27 -1.10 -4.71
N VAL A 136 22.99 -0.01 -5.43
CA VAL A 136 21.64 0.54 -5.59
C VAL A 136 21.10 0.05 -6.92
N TYR A 137 20.06 -0.80 -6.84
CA TYR A 137 19.41 -1.41 -7.99
C TYR A 137 18.11 -0.68 -8.30
N PHE A 138 17.90 -0.40 -9.57
CA PHE A 138 16.72 0.30 -10.04
C PHE A 138 16.13 -0.42 -11.25
N ALA A 139 14.82 -0.60 -11.25
CA ALA A 139 14.10 -1.20 -12.36
C ALA A 139 13.41 -0.13 -13.21
N SER A 140 13.49 -0.29 -14.52
CA SER A 140 12.68 0.45 -15.49
C SER A 140 12.41 -0.44 -16.71
N HIS A 141 12.67 0.06 -17.93
CA HIS A 141 12.78 -0.79 -19.12
C HIS A 141 14.02 -1.69 -19.09
N ALA A 142 14.92 -1.47 -18.13
CA ALA A 142 16.10 -2.28 -17.85
C ALA A 142 16.34 -2.38 -16.34
N LEU A 143 17.19 -3.31 -15.93
CA LEU A 143 17.74 -3.33 -14.59
C LEU A 143 19.02 -2.49 -14.57
N TRP A 144 19.15 -1.60 -13.58
CA TRP A 144 20.31 -0.75 -13.39
C TRP A 144 20.97 -1.05 -12.05
N GLU A 145 22.29 -1.02 -12.01
CA GLU A 145 23.11 -1.09 -10.80
C GLU A 145 24.06 0.10 -10.79
N ASN A 146 23.89 1.01 -9.82
CA ASN A 146 24.74 2.20 -9.68
C ASN A 146 24.94 2.99 -10.99
N GLY A 147 23.89 3.06 -11.82
CA GLY A 147 23.88 3.76 -13.11
C GLY A 147 24.37 2.95 -14.32
N ASN A 148 24.72 1.68 -14.14
CA ASN A 148 25.07 0.79 -15.25
C ASN A 148 23.93 -0.19 -15.53
N VAL A 149 23.61 -0.39 -16.81
CA VAL A 149 22.59 -1.38 -17.22
C VAL A 149 23.10 -2.80 -16.96
N LEU A 150 22.31 -3.60 -16.26
CA LEU A 150 22.50 -5.03 -16.07
C LEU A 150 21.61 -5.81 -17.03
N SER A 151 22.20 -6.76 -17.76
CA SER A 151 21.46 -7.68 -18.65
C SER A 151 21.08 -8.95 -17.91
N LEU A 152 19.81 -9.36 -18.01
CA LEU A 152 19.30 -10.60 -17.42
C LEU A 152 19.10 -11.69 -18.49
N PRO A 153 19.35 -12.98 -18.21
CA PRO A 153 19.01 -14.07 -19.11
C PRO A 153 17.51 -14.15 -19.39
N GLY A 154 17.12 -14.41 -20.64
CA GLY A 154 15.70 -14.42 -21.04
C GLY A 154 15.06 -13.04 -21.19
N TRP A 155 15.84 -11.99 -20.98
CA TRP A 155 15.42 -10.61 -21.20
C TRP A 155 15.29 -10.31 -22.70
N GLY A 156 14.08 -9.95 -23.13
CA GLY A 156 13.78 -9.47 -24.48
C GLY A 156 13.07 -8.13 -24.45
N THR A 157 12.81 -7.54 -25.62
CA THR A 157 12.12 -6.25 -25.77
C THR A 157 10.68 -6.22 -25.23
N ALA A 158 10.12 -7.39 -24.89
CA ALA A 158 8.80 -7.53 -24.28
C ALA A 158 8.84 -7.82 -22.76
N SER A 159 10.02 -8.03 -22.17
CA SER A 159 10.17 -8.31 -20.74
C SER A 159 9.93 -7.06 -19.91
N ARG A 160 9.35 -7.22 -18.70
CA ARG A 160 9.09 -6.12 -17.77
C ARG A 160 9.46 -6.51 -16.36
N ILE A 161 10.26 -5.69 -15.67
CA ILE A 161 10.44 -5.81 -14.22
C ILE A 161 9.27 -5.12 -13.54
N ARG A 162 8.73 -5.77 -12.51
CA ARG A 162 7.63 -5.26 -11.70
C ARG A 162 8.08 -4.90 -10.30
N ALA A 163 8.97 -5.69 -9.71
CA ALA A 163 9.38 -5.54 -8.33
C ALA A 163 10.76 -6.14 -8.09
N MET A 164 11.45 -5.64 -7.07
CA MET A 164 12.72 -6.17 -6.62
C MET A 164 12.79 -6.19 -5.10
N GLN A 165 13.55 -7.14 -4.57
CA GLN A 165 13.81 -7.25 -3.14
C GLN A 165 15.21 -7.81 -2.91
N ALA A 166 15.98 -7.18 -2.03
CA ALA A 166 17.23 -7.72 -1.53
C ALA A 166 16.98 -8.49 -0.23
N VAL A 167 17.39 -9.75 -0.15
CA VAL A 167 17.20 -10.61 1.03
C VAL A 167 18.48 -11.40 1.28
N GLY A 168 19.05 -11.27 2.48
CA GLY A 168 20.18 -12.10 2.91
C GLY A 168 21.48 -11.92 2.10
N GLY A 169 21.59 -10.87 1.28
CA GLY A 169 22.71 -10.66 0.36
C GLY A 169 22.40 -11.05 -1.09
N ASP A 170 21.23 -11.65 -1.34
CA ASP A 170 20.77 -12.03 -2.67
C ASP A 170 19.81 -10.97 -3.22
N LEU A 171 19.85 -10.73 -4.53
CA LEU A 171 18.92 -9.84 -5.22
C LEU A 171 17.88 -10.67 -5.98
N TYR A 172 16.62 -10.47 -5.60
CA TYR A 172 15.47 -11.00 -6.32
C TYR A 172 14.86 -9.91 -7.18
N VAL A 173 14.64 -10.24 -8.45
CA VAL A 173 14.00 -9.37 -9.43
C VAL A 173 12.83 -10.12 -10.03
N ALA A 174 11.64 -9.56 -9.99
CA ALA A 174 10.41 -10.22 -10.44
C ALA A 174 9.77 -9.48 -11.59
N GLY A 175 9.14 -10.22 -12.50
CA GLY A 175 8.54 -9.63 -13.68
C GLY A 175 7.94 -10.66 -14.63
N SER A 176 7.91 -10.29 -15.90
CA SER A 176 7.52 -11.17 -17.01
C SER A 176 8.67 -11.34 -18.00
N ASP A 177 8.81 -12.55 -18.55
CA ASP A 177 9.79 -12.82 -19.60
C ASP A 177 9.31 -12.39 -20.99
N SER A 178 10.07 -12.69 -22.04
CA SER A 178 9.75 -12.27 -23.41
C SER A 178 8.52 -12.93 -24.04
N VAL A 179 8.04 -14.04 -23.47
CA VAL A 179 6.81 -14.73 -23.88
C VAL A 179 5.63 -14.42 -22.96
N GLY A 180 5.88 -13.67 -21.88
CA GLY A 180 4.89 -13.20 -20.93
C GLY A 180 4.77 -14.09 -19.69
N ASP A 181 5.62 -15.10 -19.50
CA ASP A 181 5.54 -15.94 -18.30
C ASP A 181 5.92 -15.14 -17.05
N ALA A 182 5.24 -15.42 -15.92
CA ALA A 182 5.63 -14.85 -14.63
C ALA A 182 6.96 -15.49 -14.19
N VAL A 183 7.97 -14.65 -13.95
CA VAL A 183 9.35 -15.11 -13.66
C VAL A 183 9.97 -14.28 -12.54
N TYR A 184 11.02 -14.85 -11.94
CA TYR A 184 11.96 -14.06 -11.15
C TYR A 184 13.41 -14.43 -11.50
N TRP A 185 14.31 -13.47 -11.34
CA TRP A 185 15.75 -13.68 -11.40
C TRP A 185 16.31 -13.60 -9.98
N LEU A 186 17.05 -14.63 -9.58
CA LEU A 186 17.83 -14.68 -8.35
C LEU A 186 19.30 -14.51 -8.72
N ASP A 187 19.88 -13.36 -8.41
CA ASP A 187 21.26 -13.00 -8.78
C ASP A 187 21.55 -13.24 -10.28
N GLY A 188 20.58 -12.89 -11.12
CA GLY A 188 20.65 -13.06 -12.58
C GLY A 188 20.28 -14.46 -13.08
N VAL A 189 20.03 -15.45 -12.22
CA VAL A 189 19.55 -16.77 -12.64
C VAL A 189 18.03 -16.76 -12.79
N LEU A 190 17.53 -17.06 -13.99
CA LEU A 190 16.09 -17.07 -14.30
C LEU A 190 15.37 -18.29 -13.69
N HIS A 191 14.26 -18.03 -13.03
CA HIS A 191 13.31 -19.01 -12.51
C HIS A 191 11.90 -18.71 -13.00
N VAL A 192 11.21 -19.74 -13.49
CA VAL A 192 9.84 -19.63 -14.00
C VAL A 192 8.84 -20.00 -12.91
N VAL A 193 7.87 -19.12 -12.65
CA VAL A 193 6.87 -19.31 -11.59
C VAL A 193 5.61 -20.01 -12.12
N SER A 194 5.13 -19.63 -13.31
CA SER A 194 4.02 -20.29 -13.98
C SER A 194 4.45 -20.84 -15.33
N GLN A 195 4.06 -22.09 -15.64
CA GLN A 195 4.19 -22.64 -16.98
C GLN A 195 2.82 -22.68 -17.64
N GLY A 196 2.55 -21.71 -18.49
CA GLY A 196 1.30 -21.66 -19.23
C GLY A 196 1.38 -20.60 -20.29
N TYR A 197 1.63 -21.03 -21.53
CA TYR A 197 1.66 -20.19 -22.73
C TYR A 197 0.59 -19.10 -22.66
N TYR A 198 1.01 -17.87 -22.36
CA TYR A 198 0.16 -16.69 -22.40
C TYR A 198 0.06 -16.30 -23.88
N PRO A 199 -1.05 -16.59 -24.59
CA PRO A 199 -1.21 -16.02 -25.91
C PRO A 199 -1.19 -14.51 -25.71
N ARG A 200 -0.14 -13.85 -26.25
CA ARG A 200 -0.03 -12.39 -26.34
C ARG A 200 -1.43 -11.83 -26.56
N PHE A 201 -2.02 -11.22 -25.54
CA PHE A 201 -3.30 -10.56 -25.74
C PHE A 201 -3.06 -9.55 -26.86
N SER A 202 -3.76 -9.71 -27.97
CA SER A 202 -3.78 -8.76 -29.08
C SER A 202 -4.34 -7.39 -28.67
N SER A 203 -4.72 -7.23 -27.40
CA SER A 203 -5.10 -6.00 -26.72
C SER A 203 -4.14 -5.52 -25.61
N GLY A 204 -2.95 -6.12 -25.43
CA GLY A 204 -1.89 -5.57 -24.58
C GLY A 204 -2.00 -5.80 -23.07
N GLY A 205 -2.77 -6.79 -22.61
CA GLY A 205 -2.80 -7.21 -21.20
C GLY A 205 -1.88 -8.40 -20.95
N ASP A 206 -0.63 -8.16 -20.59
CA ASP A 206 0.27 -9.22 -20.09
C ASP A 206 -0.33 -9.84 -18.81
N PRO A 207 0.00 -11.08 -18.40
CA PRO A 207 -0.33 -11.51 -17.04
C PRO A 207 0.21 -10.49 -16.03
N GLU A 208 -0.71 -9.90 -15.30
CA GLU A 208 -0.41 -8.80 -14.39
C GLU A 208 0.12 -9.40 -13.10
N VAL A 209 1.44 -9.65 -13.04
CA VAL A 209 2.12 -9.71 -11.73
C VAL A 209 1.94 -8.33 -11.11
N GLY A 210 1.07 -8.26 -10.12
CA GLY A 210 0.74 -7.03 -9.40
C GLY A 210 1.83 -6.65 -8.41
N ALA A 211 2.31 -7.63 -7.63
CA ALA A 211 3.38 -7.46 -6.65
C ALA A 211 4.13 -8.76 -6.37
N PHE A 212 5.27 -8.62 -5.69
CA PHE A 212 6.21 -9.70 -5.37
C PHE A 212 6.75 -9.55 -3.95
N TYR A 213 6.98 -10.67 -3.27
CA TYR A 213 7.62 -10.71 -1.96
C TYR A 213 8.39 -12.01 -1.75
N VAL A 214 9.54 -11.93 -1.09
CA VAL A 214 10.39 -13.06 -0.72
C VAL A 214 10.43 -13.19 0.79
N SER A 215 10.14 -14.39 1.29
CA SER A 215 10.22 -14.72 2.71
C SER A 215 11.07 -15.99 2.88
N GLY A 216 12.29 -15.82 3.40
CA GLY A 216 13.26 -16.93 3.44
C GLY A 216 13.56 -17.43 2.02
N SER A 217 13.31 -18.72 1.76
CA SER A 217 13.45 -19.32 0.43
C SER A 217 12.18 -19.27 -0.42
N ASP A 218 11.06 -18.82 0.15
CA ASP A 218 9.76 -18.85 -0.52
C ASP A 218 9.52 -17.54 -1.27
N VAL A 219 9.09 -17.69 -2.52
CA VAL A 219 8.73 -16.59 -3.42
C VAL A 219 7.22 -16.49 -3.54
N TYR A 220 6.71 -15.28 -3.32
CA TYR A 220 5.30 -14.93 -3.40
C TYR A 220 5.06 -13.91 -4.50
N MET A 221 4.00 -14.10 -5.27
CA MET A 221 3.53 -13.16 -6.30
C MET A 221 2.02 -13.03 -6.22
N THR A 222 1.48 -11.87 -6.58
CA THR A 222 0.03 -11.66 -6.71
C THR A 222 -0.32 -11.26 -8.14
N GLY A 223 -1.54 -11.57 -8.58
CA GLY A 223 -1.99 -11.27 -9.93
C GLY A 223 -3.25 -12.04 -10.32
N PHE A 224 -3.47 -12.16 -11.63
CA PHE A 224 -4.60 -12.89 -12.17
C PHE A 224 -4.15 -14.11 -12.96
N ASP A 225 -4.84 -15.24 -12.78
CA ASP A 225 -4.62 -16.45 -13.57
C ASP A 225 -5.18 -16.30 -15.01
N MET A 226 -5.06 -17.36 -15.81
CA MET A 226 -5.53 -17.37 -17.20
C MET A 226 -7.04 -17.15 -17.38
N ASN A 227 -7.84 -17.41 -16.34
CA ASN A 227 -9.28 -17.22 -16.32
C ASN A 227 -9.66 -15.86 -15.69
N ARG A 228 -8.67 -14.99 -15.48
CA ARG A 228 -8.79 -13.73 -14.73
C ARG A 228 -9.26 -13.94 -13.29
N VAL A 229 -8.93 -15.09 -12.69
CA VAL A 229 -9.17 -15.34 -11.27
C VAL A 229 -8.03 -14.70 -10.48
N PRO A 230 -8.34 -13.83 -9.50
CA PRO A 230 -7.34 -13.21 -8.64
C PRO A 230 -6.69 -14.27 -7.75
N VAL A 231 -5.37 -14.34 -7.78
CA VAL A 231 -4.58 -15.34 -7.07
C VAL A 231 -3.32 -14.72 -6.49
N TYR A 232 -2.77 -15.36 -5.47
CA TYR A 232 -1.36 -15.24 -5.17
C TYR A 232 -0.68 -16.60 -5.36
N TRP A 233 0.54 -16.61 -5.87
CA TRP A 233 1.35 -17.81 -6.02
C TRP A 233 2.37 -17.87 -4.91
N LYS A 234 2.54 -19.05 -4.29
CA LYS A 234 3.70 -19.39 -3.48
C LYS A 234 4.52 -20.44 -4.23
N ASN A 235 5.74 -20.10 -4.64
CA ASN A 235 6.61 -20.99 -5.43
C ASN A 235 5.88 -21.63 -6.63
N GLY A 236 5.06 -20.85 -7.34
CA GLY A 236 4.29 -21.29 -8.50
C GLY A 236 2.98 -22.01 -8.20
N ILE A 237 2.67 -22.29 -6.92
CA ILE A 237 1.40 -22.90 -6.52
C ILE A 237 0.38 -21.77 -6.24
N PRO A 238 -0.72 -21.67 -7.00
CA PRO A 238 -1.71 -20.62 -6.82
C PRO A 238 -2.64 -20.89 -5.65
N ASP A 239 -2.96 -19.83 -4.91
CA ASP A 239 -4.05 -19.74 -3.95
C ASP A 239 -5.01 -18.62 -4.38
N THR A 240 -6.30 -18.94 -4.46
CA THR A 240 -7.33 -18.00 -4.93
C THR A 240 -7.69 -16.99 -3.86
N LEU A 241 -7.71 -15.72 -4.24
CA LEU A 241 -8.28 -14.62 -3.45
C LEU A 241 -9.78 -14.54 -3.72
N LYS A 242 -10.57 -14.30 -2.68
CA LYS A 242 -12.03 -14.21 -2.77
C LYS A 242 -12.48 -12.82 -2.38
N THR A 243 -13.55 -12.35 -3.01
CA THR A 243 -14.23 -11.12 -2.64
C THR A 243 -15.71 -11.37 -2.45
N ALA A 244 -16.34 -10.59 -1.57
CA ALA A 244 -17.80 -10.55 -1.44
C ALA A 244 -18.45 -9.57 -2.44
N GLU A 245 -17.64 -8.74 -3.10
CA GLU A 245 -18.08 -7.75 -4.09
C GLU A 245 -18.08 -8.34 -5.51
N GLU A 246 -18.33 -7.50 -6.53
CA GLU A 246 -18.54 -7.97 -7.91
C GLU A 246 -17.29 -8.64 -8.49
N TYR A 247 -16.13 -7.97 -8.38
CA TYR A 247 -14.83 -8.54 -8.73
C TYR A 247 -13.68 -7.73 -8.12
N ILE A 248 -12.53 -8.40 -7.97
CA ILE A 248 -11.27 -7.77 -7.59
C ILE A 248 -10.72 -6.97 -8.77
N THR A 249 -10.46 -5.69 -8.55
CA THR A 249 -10.00 -4.76 -9.61
C THR A 249 -8.49 -4.66 -9.66
N GLN A 250 -7.81 -4.73 -8.51
CA GLN A 250 -6.36 -4.55 -8.41
C GLN A 250 -5.76 -5.38 -7.27
N LEU A 251 -4.48 -5.74 -7.42
CA LEU A 251 -3.66 -6.49 -6.46
C LEU A 251 -2.27 -5.83 -6.38
N ASN A 252 -2.16 -4.74 -5.63
CA ASN A 252 -1.07 -3.78 -5.73
C ASN A 252 0.16 -4.13 -4.86
N SER A 253 -0.02 -4.87 -3.77
CA SER A 253 1.08 -5.21 -2.86
C SER A 253 0.86 -6.56 -2.18
N ILE A 254 1.97 -7.23 -1.86
CA ILE A 254 1.98 -8.48 -1.09
C ILE A 254 3.07 -8.41 -0.02
N PHE A 255 2.75 -8.90 1.19
CA PHE A 255 3.68 -8.98 2.31
C PHE A 255 3.46 -10.29 3.06
N VAL A 256 4.54 -10.93 3.53
CA VAL A 256 4.46 -12.21 4.25
C VAL A 256 5.12 -12.09 5.61
N SER A 257 4.38 -12.45 6.66
CA SER A 257 4.88 -12.51 8.04
C SER A 257 4.63 -13.90 8.62
N GLY A 258 5.71 -14.68 8.79
CA GLY A 258 5.60 -16.08 9.21
C GLY A 258 4.74 -16.88 8.23
N SER A 259 3.60 -17.39 8.69
CA SER A 259 2.64 -18.12 7.84
C SER A 259 1.56 -17.22 7.22
N ASP A 260 1.46 -15.97 7.64
CA ASP A 260 0.40 -15.07 7.20
C ASP A 260 0.81 -14.32 5.93
N VAL A 261 -0.03 -14.42 4.90
CA VAL A 261 0.11 -13.70 3.63
C VAL A 261 -0.91 -12.56 3.59
N TYR A 262 -0.42 -11.35 3.36
CA TYR A 262 -1.19 -10.13 3.26
C TYR A 262 -1.12 -9.61 1.83
N VAL A 263 -2.27 -9.31 1.22
CA VAL A 263 -2.35 -8.73 -0.11
C VAL A 263 -3.18 -7.46 -0.02
N ALA A 264 -2.74 -6.35 -0.61
CA ALA A 264 -3.51 -5.10 -0.68
C ALA A 264 -3.94 -4.82 -2.11
N GLY A 265 -5.09 -4.16 -2.27
CA GLY A 265 -5.60 -3.79 -3.58
C GLY A 265 -6.95 -3.08 -3.51
N SER A 266 -7.77 -3.31 -4.53
CA SER A 266 -9.12 -2.78 -4.59
C SER A 266 -10.12 -3.78 -5.19
N VAL A 267 -11.40 -3.57 -4.86
CA VAL A 267 -12.53 -4.33 -5.41
C VAL A 267 -13.60 -3.38 -5.92
N LEU A 268 -14.34 -3.76 -6.96
CA LEU A 268 -15.46 -2.97 -7.43
C LEU A 268 -16.66 -3.18 -6.49
N GLY A 269 -16.95 -2.19 -5.66
CA GLY A 269 -18.09 -2.23 -4.76
C GLY A 269 -19.42 -2.09 -5.48
N SER A 270 -20.50 -2.55 -4.85
CA SER A 270 -21.89 -2.48 -5.37
C SER A 270 -22.38 -1.12 -5.89
N LYS A 271 -21.75 -0.01 -5.51
CA LYS A 271 -22.06 1.35 -6.01
C LYS A 271 -21.33 1.72 -7.31
N GLY A 272 -20.49 0.83 -7.84
CA GLY A 272 -19.66 1.08 -9.02
C GLY A 272 -18.35 1.82 -8.74
N TRP A 273 -17.94 1.90 -7.48
CA TRP A 273 -16.69 2.53 -7.06
C TRP A 273 -15.74 1.50 -6.48
N ASN A 274 -14.44 1.71 -6.67
CA ASN A 274 -13.41 0.86 -6.05
C ASN A 274 -13.42 1.04 -4.52
N LEU A 275 -13.29 -0.05 -3.79
CA LEU A 275 -13.12 -0.05 -2.35
C LEU A 275 -11.68 -0.44 -2.03
N PRO A 276 -10.97 0.30 -1.15
CA PRO A 276 -9.65 -0.13 -0.68
C PRO A 276 -9.82 -1.35 0.22
N VAL A 277 -9.09 -2.42 -0.08
CA VAL A 277 -9.17 -3.67 0.68
C VAL A 277 -7.80 -4.28 0.90
N TYR A 278 -7.74 -5.19 1.87
CA TYR A 278 -6.66 -6.17 1.94
C TYR A 278 -7.21 -7.57 2.18
N TRP A 279 -6.43 -8.58 1.83
CA TRP A 279 -6.69 -9.97 2.15
C TRP A 279 -5.62 -10.47 3.12
N LYS A 280 -6.04 -11.18 4.16
CA LYS A 280 -5.16 -11.98 5.00
C LYS A 280 -5.48 -13.45 4.78
N ASN A 281 -4.52 -14.23 4.26
CA ASN A 281 -4.71 -15.65 3.93
C ASN A 281 -5.98 -15.91 3.10
N GLY A 282 -6.24 -15.04 2.10
CA GLY A 282 -7.41 -15.12 1.22
C GLY A 282 -8.73 -14.60 1.82
N VAL A 283 -8.75 -14.16 3.08
CA VAL A 283 -9.91 -13.54 3.72
C VAL A 283 -9.86 -12.03 3.56
N GLU A 284 -10.84 -11.48 2.86
CA GLU A 284 -10.97 -10.04 2.59
C GLU A 284 -11.32 -9.21 3.83
N THR A 285 -10.77 -8.01 3.90
CA THR A 285 -11.17 -6.94 4.81
C THR A 285 -11.22 -5.63 4.04
N VAL A 286 -12.38 -4.97 4.10
CA VAL A 286 -12.56 -3.62 3.54
C VAL A 286 -12.00 -2.60 4.52
N LEU A 287 -11.15 -1.71 4.04
CA LEU A 287 -10.60 -0.60 4.83
C LEU A 287 -11.65 0.50 4.96
N PRO A 288 -11.68 1.25 6.09
CA PRO A 288 -12.53 2.42 6.17
C PRO A 288 -12.09 3.44 5.13
N PHE A 289 -13.05 4.13 4.53
CA PHE A 289 -12.80 5.20 3.57
C PHE A 289 -13.87 6.26 3.75
N GLN A 290 -13.50 7.53 3.60
CA GLN A 290 -14.43 8.66 3.73
C GLN A 290 -14.94 9.15 2.36
N GLY A 291 -14.40 8.62 1.26
CA GLY A 291 -14.77 8.96 -0.11
C GLY A 291 -16.25 8.69 -0.42
N THR A 292 -16.99 9.73 -0.80
CA THR A 292 -18.41 9.60 -1.20
C THR A 292 -18.62 9.58 -2.72
N MET A 293 -17.58 9.88 -3.51
CA MET A 293 -17.70 10.17 -4.95
C MET A 293 -16.66 9.51 -5.85
N TYR A 294 -15.51 9.10 -5.32
CA TYR A 294 -14.48 8.37 -6.07
C TYR A 294 -14.01 7.25 -5.14
N GLY A 295 -13.98 6.02 -5.64
CA GLY A 295 -13.51 4.89 -4.87
C GLY A 295 -12.04 5.05 -4.41
N GLY A 296 -11.61 4.24 -3.46
CA GLY A 296 -10.23 4.22 -2.96
C GLY A 296 -9.44 2.99 -3.43
N SER A 297 -8.14 2.99 -3.16
CA SER A 297 -7.25 1.87 -3.41
C SER A 297 -6.24 1.69 -2.27
N ALA A 298 -5.98 0.44 -1.90
CA ALA A 298 -4.83 0.09 -1.08
C ALA A 298 -3.65 -0.25 -2.01
N ASN A 299 -2.54 0.48 -1.88
CA ASN A 299 -1.41 0.42 -2.82
C ASN A 299 -0.19 -0.29 -2.23
N ALA A 300 0.05 -0.15 -0.92
CA ALA A 300 1.14 -0.84 -0.23
C ALA A 300 0.70 -1.38 1.13
N ILE A 301 1.26 -2.52 1.54
CA ILE A 301 0.98 -3.18 2.82
C ILE A 301 2.25 -3.70 3.47
N VAL A 302 2.42 -3.46 4.77
CA VAL A 302 3.55 -3.95 5.56
C VAL A 302 3.04 -4.41 6.92
N TYR A 303 3.44 -5.61 7.33
CA TYR A 303 3.26 -6.08 8.69
C TYR A 303 4.53 -5.84 9.50
N TYR A 304 4.38 -5.17 10.64
CA TYR A 304 5.46 -4.92 11.59
C TYR A 304 5.25 -5.73 12.86
N SER A 305 6.33 -6.34 13.34
CA SER A 305 6.40 -6.96 14.67
C SER A 305 7.70 -6.56 15.32
N GLY A 306 7.62 -5.82 16.42
CA GLY A 306 8.81 -5.35 17.12
C GLY A 306 8.45 -4.54 18.36
N ASN A 307 9.35 -3.63 18.73
CA ASN A 307 9.08 -2.67 19.79
C ASN A 307 7.85 -1.82 19.42
N GLY A 308 6.94 -1.60 20.37
CA GLY A 308 5.65 -0.95 20.10
C GLY A 308 4.51 -1.93 19.89
N GLY A 309 4.79 -3.18 19.49
CA GLY A 309 3.79 -4.22 19.30
C GLY A 309 3.79 -4.77 17.87
N THR A 310 2.64 -5.34 17.50
CA THR A 310 2.39 -5.86 16.16
C THR A 310 1.34 -5.01 15.47
N HIS A 311 1.66 -4.50 14.29
CA HIS A 311 0.81 -3.58 13.55
C HIS A 311 0.77 -3.95 12.08
N LEU A 312 -0.40 -3.83 11.47
CA LEU A 312 -0.56 -3.88 10.02
C LEU A 312 -0.73 -2.46 9.50
N PHE A 313 0.18 -2.05 8.63
CA PHE A 313 0.11 -0.76 7.96
C PHE A 313 -0.28 -0.95 6.50
N VAL A 314 -1.22 -0.13 6.03
CA VAL A 314 -1.63 -0.07 4.63
C VAL A 314 -1.57 1.38 4.17
N ALA A 315 -0.98 1.65 3.01
CA ALA A 315 -0.94 2.98 2.41
C ALA A 315 -1.69 2.97 1.07
N GLY A 316 -2.36 4.07 0.75
CA GLY A 316 -3.20 4.15 -0.45
C GLY A 316 -3.92 5.49 -0.60
N ASP A 317 -5.13 5.44 -1.14
CA ASP A 317 -6.07 6.55 -1.18
C ASP A 317 -7.47 6.12 -0.73
N ASP A 318 -8.17 7.00 -0.01
CA ASP A 318 -9.53 6.77 0.49
C ASP A 318 -10.62 7.29 -0.48
N GLY A 319 -10.21 7.76 -1.67
CA GLY A 319 -11.06 8.46 -2.62
C GLY A 319 -11.08 10.00 -2.47
N ASN A 320 -10.58 10.56 -1.37
CA ASN A 320 -10.41 12.01 -1.19
C ASN A 320 -8.94 12.44 -1.22
N GLY A 321 -8.02 11.56 -0.80
CA GLY A 321 -6.59 11.82 -0.88
C GLY A 321 -5.74 10.68 -0.34
N ALA A 322 -4.46 10.96 -0.11
CA ALA A 322 -3.50 9.98 0.38
C ALA A 322 -3.83 9.58 1.82
N ALA A 323 -3.87 8.28 2.09
CA ALA A 323 -4.25 7.73 3.38
C ALA A 323 -3.26 6.65 3.86
N LEU A 324 -3.15 6.54 5.18
CA LEU A 324 -2.45 5.50 5.92
C LEU A 324 -3.45 4.84 6.87
N TRP A 325 -3.58 3.52 6.81
CA TRP A 325 -4.35 2.74 7.77
C TRP A 325 -3.39 1.96 8.68
N GLU A 326 -3.53 2.14 9.98
CA GLU A 326 -2.85 1.34 11.01
C GLU A 326 -3.91 0.51 11.74
N ASP A 327 -3.83 -0.82 11.62
CA ASP A 327 -4.78 -1.76 12.23
C ASP A 327 -6.26 -1.42 11.95
N GLY A 328 -6.52 -0.89 10.74
CA GLY A 328 -7.84 -0.49 10.29
C GLY A 328 -8.30 0.88 10.77
N ILE A 329 -7.43 1.67 11.42
CA ILE A 329 -7.68 3.07 11.76
C ILE A 329 -7.02 3.95 10.71
N GLU A 330 -7.82 4.79 10.06
CA GLU A 330 -7.36 5.68 8.99
C GLU A 330 -6.77 6.99 9.54
N THR A 331 -5.63 7.39 8.97
CA THR A 331 -5.03 8.72 9.06
C THR A 331 -4.86 9.28 7.65
N MET A 332 -5.45 10.45 7.39
CA MET A 332 -5.30 11.14 6.11
C MET A 332 -3.97 11.89 6.06
N LEU A 333 -3.07 11.44 5.19
CA LEU A 333 -1.73 12.02 4.98
C LEU A 333 -1.78 13.30 4.14
N SER A 334 -2.74 13.37 3.20
CA SER A 334 -3.05 14.58 2.44
C SER A 334 -4.46 14.53 1.88
N ALA A 335 -5.13 15.67 1.82
CA ALA A 335 -6.43 15.82 1.17
C ALA A 335 -6.35 15.84 -0.38
N LYS A 336 -5.18 15.54 -0.95
CA LYS A 336 -4.94 15.44 -2.40
C LYS A 336 -3.79 14.46 -2.67
N GLY A 337 -3.85 13.80 -3.82
CA GLY A 337 -2.83 12.84 -4.23
C GLY A 337 -3.08 11.45 -3.65
N VAL A 338 -2.05 10.62 -3.64
CA VAL A 338 -2.13 9.17 -3.36
C VAL A 338 -0.87 8.73 -2.62
N ALA A 339 -1.00 7.82 -1.65
CA ALA A 339 0.15 7.10 -1.09
C ALA A 339 0.38 5.80 -1.87
N ASN A 340 1.61 5.57 -2.35
CA ASN A 340 1.96 4.47 -3.24
C ASN A 340 2.84 3.41 -2.56
N GLY A 341 3.77 3.83 -1.72
CA GLY A 341 4.74 2.93 -1.08
C GLY A 341 4.84 3.17 0.42
N ILE A 342 5.12 2.11 1.17
CA ILE A 342 5.34 2.16 2.62
C ILE A 342 6.53 1.32 3.04
N TYR A 343 7.29 1.82 4.01
CA TYR A 343 8.37 1.11 4.68
C TYR A 343 8.33 1.41 6.18
N VAL A 344 8.46 0.36 6.99
CA VAL A 344 8.47 0.49 8.46
C VAL A 344 9.85 0.12 8.96
N ALA A 345 10.59 1.11 9.47
CA ALA A 345 11.92 0.89 10.02
C ALA A 345 11.82 0.54 11.51
N ALA A 346 12.41 -0.59 11.90
CA ALA A 346 12.62 -0.89 13.31
C ALA A 346 13.71 0.04 13.87
N ASN A 347 13.46 0.61 15.05
CA ASN A 347 14.48 1.28 15.87
C ASN A 347 15.36 0.24 16.60
#